data_AF-A0A9D5W7L8-F1
#
_entry.id   AF-A0A9D5W7L8-F1
#
_cell.length_a   1.000
_cell.length_b   1.000
_cell.length_c   1.000
_cell.angle_alpha   90.00
_cell.angle_beta   90.00
_cell.angle_gamma   90.00
#
_symmetry.space_group_name_H-M   'P 1'
#
loop_
_entity.id
_entity.type
_entity.pdbx_description
1 polymer ?
#
loop_
_entity_poly.entity_id
_entity_poly.type
_entity_poly.pdbx_seq_one_letter_code
_entity_poly.pdbx_strand_id
1 'polypeptide(L)'
;MRLTHFLAGLVMFGLGLFLAFYYSPLVVEFIKGAVQPVAIVIGLLALLSVIFDRTPFKKTNLVIAVIFLAVGAYGMLAGGDEYIATCDLLVGLFPIAMVVFGLLSVFHGIRKSQA
;
A
#
# COMPACT_ATOMS: atom_id res chain seq x y z
N MET A 1 11.80 15.49 30.49
CA MET A 1 11.27 14.38 29.65
C MET A 1 12.08 14.35 28.35
N ARG A 2 12.68 13.21 28.00
CA ARG A 2 13.53 13.11 26.79
C ARG A 2 12.65 13.28 25.55
N LEU A 3 13.08 14.08 24.59
CA LEU A 3 12.41 14.38 23.31
C LEU A 3 11.83 13.12 22.64
N THR A 4 12.54 12.00 22.77
CA THR A 4 12.15 10.68 22.28
C THR A 4 10.83 10.16 22.85
N HIS A 5 10.52 10.43 24.12
CA HIS A 5 9.25 10.00 24.75
C HIS A 5 8.07 10.85 24.27
N PHE A 6 8.30 12.14 24.03
CA PHE A 6 7.28 13.02 23.48
C PHE A 6 6.98 12.67 22.02
N LEU A 7 8.01 12.43 21.21
CA LEU A 7 7.87 11.95 19.83
C LEU A 7 7.17 10.58 19.77
N ALA A 8 7.56 9.62 20.60
CA ALA A 8 6.90 8.32 20.67
C ALA A 8 5.44 8.44 21.12
N GLY A 9 5.14 9.30 22.10
CA GLY A 9 3.78 9.58 22.54
C GLY A 9 2.91 10.21 21.45
N LEU A 10 3.46 11.18 20.69
CA LEU A 10 2.78 11.81 19.57
C LEU A 10 2.49 10.83 18.44
N VAL A 11 3.46 9.96 18.12
CA VAL A 11 3.30 8.93 17.08
C VAL A 11 2.27 7.89 17.50
N MET A 12 2.33 7.38 18.73
CA MET A 12 1.36 6.40 19.24
C MET A 12 -0.05 6.99 19.37
N PHE A 13 -0.16 8.27 19.77
CA PHE A 13 -1.43 8.98 19.79
C PHE A 13 -1.99 9.18 18.37
N GLY A 14 -1.16 9.59 17.42
CA GLY A 14 -1.54 9.71 16.00
C GLY A 14 -1.97 8.38 15.39
N LEU A 15 -1.27 7.29 15.70
CA LEU A 15 -1.66 5.93 15.28
C LEU A 15 -2.96 5.48 15.95
N GLY A 16 -3.17 5.80 17.23
CA GLY A 16 -4.42 5.50 17.94
C GLY A 16 -5.61 6.27 17.38
N LEU A 17 -5.43 7.55 17.06
CA LEU A 17 -6.43 8.39 16.41
C LEU A 17 -6.72 7.86 14.99
N PHE A 18 -5.67 7.51 14.24
CA PHE A 18 -5.80 6.93 12.92
C PHE A 18 -6.58 5.62 12.95
N LEU A 19 -6.31 4.71 13.89
CA LEU A 19 -7.05 3.46 14.07
C LEU A 19 -8.50 3.69 14.51
N ALA A 20 -8.75 4.66 15.39
CA ALA A 20 -10.10 5.02 15.83
C ALA A 20 -10.96 5.56 14.68
N PHE A 21 -10.37 6.31 13.75
CA PHE A 21 -11.05 6.83 12.57
C PHE A 21 -10.82 6.01 11.30
N TYR A 22 -10.09 4.90 11.36
CA TYR A 22 -9.73 4.09 10.19
C TYR A 22 -10.97 3.54 9.46
N TYR A 23 -12.06 3.32 10.18
CA TYR A 23 -13.35 2.89 9.63
C TYR A 23 -14.32 4.06 9.36
N SER A 24 -13.93 5.30 9.63
CA SER A 24 -14.74 6.46 9.28
C SER A 24 -14.74 6.62 7.75
N PRO A 25 -15.91 6.71 7.09
CA PRO A 25 -16.01 6.85 5.64
C PRO A 25 -15.12 7.96 5.08
N LEU A 26 -15.04 9.08 5.81
CA LEU A 26 -14.30 10.28 5.41
C LEU A 26 -12.78 10.07 5.41
N VAL A 27 -12.26 9.28 6.35
CA VAL A 27 -10.82 8.94 6.41
C VAL A 27 -10.48 7.89 5.37
N VAL A 28 -11.37 6.92 5.17
CA VAL A 28 -11.20 5.89 4.13
C VAL A 28 -11.18 6.53 2.74
N GLU A 29 -12.11 7.43 2.43
CA GLU A 29 -12.14 8.17 1.16
C GLU A 29 -10.90 9.04 0.96
N PHE A 30 -10.46 9.74 2.01
CA PHE A 30 -9.22 10.52 1.94
C PHE A 30 -7.99 9.65 1.65
N ILE A 31 -7.86 8.50 2.32
CA ILE A 31 -6.76 7.55 2.08
C ILE A 31 -6.84 7.02 0.65
N LYS A 32 -8.02 6.60 0.19
CA LYS A 32 -8.22 6.13 -1.20
C LYS A 32 -7.82 7.20 -2.21
N GLY A 33 -8.26 8.44 -2.01
CA GLY A 33 -7.87 9.58 -2.86
C GLY A 33 -6.37 9.86 -2.84
N ALA A 34 -5.70 9.69 -1.70
CA ALA A 34 -4.26 9.90 -1.57
C ALA A 34 -3.41 8.76 -2.17
N VAL A 35 -3.95 7.53 -2.27
CA VAL A 35 -3.24 6.39 -2.87
C VAL A 35 -2.90 6.65 -4.34
N GLN A 36 -3.76 7.36 -5.08
CA GLN A 36 -3.55 7.64 -6.49
C GLN A 36 -2.29 8.49 -6.78
N PRO A 37 -2.12 9.71 -6.21
CA PRO A 37 -0.92 10.51 -6.43
C PRO A 37 0.34 9.82 -5.90
N VAL A 38 0.25 9.08 -4.79
CA VAL A 38 1.37 8.31 -4.25
C VAL A 38 1.79 7.21 -5.23
N ALA A 39 0.83 6.48 -5.81
CA ALA A 39 1.11 5.45 -6.80
C ALA A 39 1.77 6.02 -8.06
N ILE A 40 1.31 7.18 -8.54
CA ILE A 40 1.92 7.86 -9.68
C ILE A 40 3.38 8.25 -9.39
N VAL A 41 3.64 8.86 -8.22
CA VAL A 41 5.00 9.27 -7.83
C VAL A 41 5.93 8.06 -7.74
N ILE A 42 5.50 6.97 -7.08
CA ILE A 42 6.29 5.73 -6.99
C ILE A 42 6.55 5.13 -8.38
N GLY A 43 5.52 5.08 -9.23
CA GLY A 43 5.63 4.57 -10.59
C GLY A 43 6.59 5.39 -11.45
N LEU A 44 6.56 6.72 -11.35
CA LEU A 44 7.49 7.62 -12.04
C LEU A 44 8.93 7.46 -11.54
N LEU A 45 9.14 7.35 -10.23
CA LEU A 45 10.47 7.11 -9.66
C LEU A 45 11.03 5.75 -10.10
N ALA A 46 10.20 4.71 -10.12
CA ALA A 46 10.58 3.40 -10.62
C ALA A 46 10.94 3.45 -12.12
N LEU A 47 10.15 4.18 -12.92
CA LEU A 47 10.42 4.37 -14.36
C LEU A 47 11.73 5.16 -14.59
N LEU A 48 11.96 6.22 -13.82
CA LEU A 48 13.21 6.99 -13.87
C LEU A 48 14.41 6.10 -13.55
N SER A 49 14.32 5.24 -12.54
CA SER A 49 15.38 4.27 -12.23
C SER A 49 15.61 3.28 -13.38
N VAL A 50 14.58 2.89 -14.12
CA VAL A 50 14.73 2.04 -15.33
C VAL A 50 15.42 2.79 -16.47
N ILE A 51 15.09 4.07 -16.67
CA ILE A 51 15.63 4.88 -17.78
C ILE A 51 17.09 5.25 -17.51
N PHE A 52 17.38 5.76 -16.31
CA PHE A 52 18.67 6.35 -15.98
C PHE A 52 19.68 5.36 -15.38
N ASP A 53 19.24 4.34 -14.64
CA ASP A 53 20.17 3.40 -13.99
C ASP A 53 20.30 2.07 -14.74
N ARG A 54 21.52 1.53 -14.75
CA ARG A 54 21.80 0.13 -15.09
C ARG A 54 21.82 -0.72 -13.82
N THR A 55 20.73 -0.70 -13.06
CA THR A 55 20.59 -1.56 -11.88
C THR A 55 20.30 -3.01 -12.26
N PRO A 56 20.77 -4.00 -11.48
CA PRO A 56 20.45 -5.41 -11.71
C PRO A 56 18.94 -5.70 -11.57
N PHE A 57 18.20 -4.81 -10.90
CA PHE A 57 16.75 -4.91 -10.68
C PHE A 57 15.90 -4.18 -11.72
N LYS A 58 16.47 -3.82 -12.88
CA LYS A 58 15.77 -3.07 -13.94
C LYS A 58 14.44 -3.70 -14.38
N LYS A 59 14.37 -5.04 -14.48
CA LYS A 59 13.12 -5.75 -14.80
C LYS A 59 12.08 -5.59 -13.69
N THR A 60 12.49 -5.69 -12.43
CA THR A 60 11.61 -5.51 -11.27
C THR A 60 11.10 -4.08 -11.21
N ASN A 61 11.97 -3.09 -11.38
CA ASN A 61 11.56 -1.68 -11.38
C ASN A 61 10.63 -1.36 -12.56
N LEU A 62 10.80 -2.00 -13.71
CA LEU A 62 9.88 -1.86 -14.84
C LEU A 62 8.49 -2.44 -14.52
N VAL A 63 8.43 -3.63 -13.90
CA VAL A 63 7.16 -4.22 -13.47
C VAL A 63 6.46 -3.34 -12.45
N ILE A 64 7.20 -2.82 -11.47
CA ILE A 64 6.68 -1.88 -10.47
C ILE A 64 6.17 -0.61 -11.16
N ALA A 65 6.95 -0.01 -12.06
CA ALA A 65 6.55 1.19 -12.79
C ALA A 65 5.26 0.97 -13.58
N VAL A 66 5.15 -0.14 -14.31
CA VAL A 66 3.95 -0.49 -15.09
C VAL A 66 2.74 -0.65 -14.18
N ILE A 67 2.85 -1.38 -13.08
CA ILE A 67 1.73 -1.62 -12.15
C ILE A 67 1.27 -0.30 -11.53
N PHE A 68 2.19 0.47 -10.95
CA PHE A 68 1.86 1.68 -10.21
C PHE A 68 1.37 2.82 -11.11
N LEU A 69 1.94 2.97 -12.32
CA LEU A 69 1.45 3.94 -13.30
C LEU A 69 0.10 3.51 -13.89
N ALA A 70 -0.14 2.21 -14.12
CA ALA A 70 -1.44 1.73 -14.57
C ALA A 70 -2.53 1.98 -13.53
N VAL A 71 -2.25 1.74 -12.24
CA VAL A 71 -3.17 2.06 -11.14
C VAL A 71 -3.43 3.57 -11.05
N GLY A 72 -2.39 4.39 -11.17
CA GLY A 72 -2.52 5.85 -11.20
C GLY A 72 -3.36 6.37 -12.38
N ALA A 73 -3.11 5.83 -13.58
CA ALA A 73 -3.83 6.17 -14.79
C ALA A 73 -5.29 5.68 -14.77
N TYR A 74 -5.55 4.49 -14.21
CA TYR A 74 -6.90 3.98 -14.02
C TYR A 74 -7.76 4.93 -13.18
N GLY A 75 -7.20 5.47 -12.08
CA GLY A 75 -7.90 6.48 -11.29
C GLY A 75 -8.18 7.80 -12.03
N MET A 76 -7.40 8.14 -13.07
CA MET A 76 -7.64 9.33 -13.90
C MET A 76 -8.67 9.06 -15.00
N LEU A 77 -8.71 7.84 -15.53
CA LEU A 77 -9.53 7.46 -16.69
C LEU A 77 -10.93 6.93 -16.31
N ALA A 78 -11.03 6.19 -15.20
CA ALA A 78 -12.28 5.57 -14.75
C ALA A 78 -13.20 6.57 -14.00
N GLY A 79 -12.72 7.79 -13.71
CA GLY A 79 -13.42 8.75 -12.87
C GLY A 79 -13.32 8.41 -11.38
N GLY A 80 -13.69 9.37 -10.53
CA GLY A 80 -13.55 9.25 -9.07
C GLY A 80 -14.35 8.08 -8.48
N ASP A 81 -15.55 7.82 -9.01
CA ASP A 81 -16.46 6.83 -8.43
C ASP A 81 -16.04 5.38 -8.71
N GLU A 82 -15.60 5.06 -9.93
CA GLU A 82 -15.12 3.71 -10.28
C GLU A 82 -13.77 3.39 -9.62
N TYR A 83 -12.92 4.41 -9.45
CA TYR A 83 -11.67 4.28 -8.70
C TYR A 83 -11.93 3.98 -7.22
N ILE A 84 -12.85 4.71 -6.58
CA ILE A 84 -13.23 4.47 -5.18
C ILE A 84 -13.85 3.08 -5.02
N ALA A 85 -14.71 2.65 -5.95
CA ALA A 85 -15.31 1.31 -5.93
C ALA A 85 -14.26 0.19 -6.09
N THR A 86 -13.25 0.40 -6.94
CA THR A 86 -12.14 -0.55 -7.11
C THR A 86 -11.26 -0.59 -5.85
N CYS A 87 -11.02 0.56 -5.22
CA CYS A 87 -10.34 0.61 -3.93
C CYS A 87 -11.15 -0.04 -2.81
N ASP A 88 -12.49 0.08 -2.80
CA ASP A 88 -13.37 -0.65 -1.88
C ASP A 88 -13.29 -2.16 -2.07
N LEU A 89 -13.30 -2.62 -3.32
CA LEU A 89 -13.12 -4.03 -3.65
C LEU A 89 -11.77 -4.55 -3.15
N LEU A 90 -10.68 -3.79 -3.40
CA LEU A 90 -9.33 -4.15 -2.96
C LEU A 90 -9.21 -4.14 -1.44
N VAL A 91 -9.71 -3.11 -0.76
CA VAL A 91 -9.70 -3.00 0.71
C VAL A 91 -10.59 -4.08 1.35
N GLY A 92 -11.67 -4.52 0.68
CA GLY A 92 -12.50 -5.63 1.14
C GLY A 92 -11.84 -7.01 0.95
N LEU A 93 -11.07 -7.20 -0.13
CA LEU A 93 -10.36 -8.45 -0.43
C LEU A 93 -9.02 -8.58 0.32
N PHE A 94 -8.34 -7.48 0.61
CA PHE A 94 -7.02 -7.48 1.25
C PHE A 94 -6.99 -8.21 2.61
N PRO A 95 -7.96 -8.00 3.53
CA PRO A 95 -8.02 -8.72 4.80
C PRO A 95 -8.16 -10.23 4.60
N ILE A 96 -8.98 -10.65 3.62
CA ILE A 96 -9.18 -12.06 3.28
C ILE A 96 -7.87 -12.65 2.74
N ALA A 97 -7.20 -11.96 1.81
CA ALA A 97 -5.92 -12.38 1.27
C ALA A 97 -4.83 -12.47 2.35
N MET A 98 -4.76 -11.50 3.26
CA MET A 98 -3.82 -11.49 4.38
C MET A 98 -4.05 -12.65 5.34
N VAL A 99 -5.30 -13.00 5.64
CA VAL A 99 -5.62 -14.18 6.46
C VAL A 99 -5.19 -15.47 5.75
N VAL A 100 -5.48 -15.62 4.45
CA VAL A 100 -5.07 -16.79 3.67
C VAL A 100 -3.54 -16.91 3.60
N PHE A 101 -2.83 -15.82 3.31
CA PHE A 101 -1.36 -15.82 3.29
C PHE A 101 -0.76 -16.08 4.68
N GLY A 102 -1.35 -15.52 5.74
CA GLY A 102 -0.99 -15.81 7.12
C GLY A 102 -1.11 -17.30 7.44
N LEU A 103 -2.25 -17.92 7.09
CA LEU A 103 -2.46 -19.36 7.26
C LEU A 103 -1.45 -20.18 6.44
N LEU A 104 -1.23 -19.84 5.16
CA LEU A 104 -0.26 -20.53 4.30
C LEU A 104 1.18 -20.43 4.83
N SER A 105 1.57 -19.28 5.38
CA SER A 105 2.91 -19.08 5.96
C SER A 105 3.09 -19.85 7.26
N VAL A 106 2.06 -19.93 8.12
CA VAL A 106 2.05 -20.79 9.31
C VAL A 106 2.14 -22.27 8.92
N PHE A 107 1.34 -22.74 7.96
CA PHE A 107 1.38 -24.13 7.47
C PHE A 107 2.75 -24.48 6.87
N HIS A 108 3.35 -23.61 6.06
CA HIS A 108 4.70 -23.81 5.54
C HIS A 108 5.77 -23.80 6.64
N GLY A 109 5.66 -22.91 7.62
CA GLY A 109 6.56 -22.83 8.76
C GLY A 109 6.54 -24.11 9.61
N ILE A 110 5.35 -24.63 9.90
CA ILE A 110 5.17 -25.90 10.63
C ILE A 110 5.79 -27.07 9.87
N ARG A 111 5.58 -27.15 8.54
CA ARG A 111 6.14 -28.22 7.70
C ARG A 111 7.66 -28.24 7.67
N LYS A 112 8.31 -27.07 7.70
CA LYS A 112 9.78 -26.97 7.74
C LYS A 112 10.37 -27.31 9.10
N SER A 113 9.61 -27.17 10.18
CA SER A 113 10.08 -27.47 11.54
C SER A 113 9.94 -28.96 11.90
N GLN A 114 9.25 -29.75 11.07
CA GLN A 114 9.05 -31.20 11.24
C GLN A 114 9.89 -32.07 10.30
N ALA A 115 10.70 -31.46 9.43
CA ALA A 115 11.67 -32.12 8.55
C ALA A 115 13.09 -31.86 9.06
#